data_AF-A0A2D7INY8-F1
#
_entry.id   AF-A0A2D7INY8-F1
#
_cell.length_a   1.000
_cell.length_b   1.000
_cell.length_c   1.000
_cell.angle_alpha   90.00
_cell.angle_beta   90.00
_cell.angle_gamma   90.00
#
_symmetry.space_group_name_H-M   'P 1'
#
loop_
_entity.id
_entity.type
_entity.pdbx_description
1 polymer ?
#
loop_
_entity_poly.entity_id
_entity_poly.type
_entity_poly.pdbx_seq_one_letter_code
_entity_poly.pdbx_strand_id
1 'polypeptide(L)'
;LNPPKYDDKFVGVGDALRPQFSLSKQVATERARVEVARAVETTVNSSLNDHMQASGMGMEAGATEFTESVSKSLVSTTLKGCTIEKTEIFKERVFVMVTYDAKKAREEAKASARELAKKEESLYNEFKARQAFGSLDRAIDKIKGSSSVAKPE
;
A
#
# COMPACT_ATOMS: atom_id res chain seq x y z
N LEU A 1 -8.56 18.74 -8.48
CA LEU A 1 -8.08 17.69 -9.41
C LEU A 1 -9.10 16.58 -9.49
N ASN A 2 -9.43 16.12 -10.70
CA ASN A 2 -10.15 14.87 -10.92
C ASN A 2 -9.09 13.85 -11.42
N PRO A 3 -8.61 12.91 -10.57
CA PRO A 3 -7.60 11.95 -10.99
C PRO A 3 -8.18 10.97 -12.01
N PRO A 4 -7.50 10.69 -13.13
CA PRO A 4 -7.90 9.61 -14.02
C PRO A 4 -7.89 8.26 -13.29
N LYS A 5 -8.88 7.40 -13.58
CA LYS A 5 -8.90 6.02 -13.06
C LYS A 5 -7.75 5.24 -13.67
N TYR A 6 -6.83 4.82 -12.82
CA TYR A 6 -5.80 3.86 -13.18
C TYR A 6 -6.17 2.51 -12.56
N ASP A 7 -6.54 1.52 -13.37
CA ASP A 7 -6.82 0.16 -12.87
C ASP A 7 -5.57 -0.51 -12.24
N ASP A 8 -4.38 -0.04 -12.65
CA ASP A 8 -3.09 -0.59 -12.24
C ASP A 8 -2.26 0.35 -11.35
N LYS A 9 -2.82 1.45 -10.83
CA LYS A 9 -2.06 2.37 -9.96
C LYS A 9 -2.86 2.79 -8.74
N PHE A 10 -2.16 2.89 -7.62
CA PHE A 10 -2.64 3.61 -6.46
C PHE A 10 -2.45 5.10 -6.68
N VAL A 11 -3.47 5.88 -6.37
CA VAL A 11 -3.47 7.34 -6.53
C VAL A 11 -3.81 7.97 -5.21
N GLY A 12 -3.01 8.97 -4.80
CA GLY A 12 -3.28 9.77 -3.60
C GLY A 12 -3.09 11.24 -3.92
N VAL A 13 -3.89 12.08 -3.25
CA VAL A 13 -3.92 13.53 -3.44
C VAL A 13 -3.74 14.19 -2.08
N GLY A 14 -2.59 14.85 -1.91
CA GLY A 14 -2.31 15.64 -0.73
C GLY A 14 -2.41 17.12 -1.03
N ASP A 15 -2.89 17.88 -0.05
CA ASP A 15 -2.96 19.34 -0.13
C ASP A 15 -2.21 19.99 1.04
N ALA A 16 -1.68 21.19 0.83
CA ALA A 16 -1.08 21.98 1.89
C ALA A 16 -1.11 23.49 1.60
N LEU A 17 -1.25 24.26 2.66
CA LEU A 17 -1.09 25.71 2.68
C LEU A 17 0.03 26.05 3.68
N ARG A 18 1.14 26.58 3.18
CA ARG A 18 2.30 27.03 3.95
C ARG A 18 2.83 28.36 3.39
N PRO A 19 3.50 29.19 4.22
CA PRO A 19 4.02 30.49 3.79
C PRO A 19 4.97 30.41 2.60
N GLN A 20 5.77 29.34 2.54
CA GLN A 20 6.69 29.09 1.44
C GLN A 20 6.12 28.05 0.47
N PHE A 21 6.10 28.36 -0.82
CA PHE A 21 5.61 27.46 -1.86
C PHE A 21 6.32 26.10 -1.89
N SER A 22 7.64 26.08 -1.73
CA SER A 22 8.42 24.83 -1.68
C SER A 22 8.01 23.96 -0.48
N LEU A 23 7.74 24.57 0.67
CA LEU A 23 7.26 23.86 1.86
C LEU A 23 5.84 23.34 1.67
N SER A 24 4.94 24.12 1.05
CA SER A 24 3.60 23.67 0.67
C SER A 24 3.68 22.44 -0.24
N LYS A 25 4.55 22.49 -1.27
CA LYS A 25 4.73 21.35 -2.20
C LYS A 25 5.26 20.11 -1.48
N GLN A 26 6.24 20.25 -0.59
CA GLN A 26 6.78 19.13 0.18
C GLN A 26 5.72 18.50 1.08
N VAL A 27 4.99 19.31 1.85
CA VAL A 27 3.94 18.81 2.76
C VAL A 27 2.79 18.17 2.00
N ALA A 28 2.35 18.78 0.89
CA ALA A 28 1.32 18.21 0.03
C ALA A 28 1.77 16.87 -0.59
N THR A 29 3.03 16.79 -1.03
CA THR A 29 3.60 15.53 -1.55
C THR A 29 3.60 14.45 -0.48
N GLU A 30 4.03 14.77 0.74
CA GLU A 30 4.09 13.78 1.83
C GLU A 30 2.70 13.27 2.21
N ARG A 31 1.72 14.18 2.30
CA ARG A 31 0.32 13.80 2.54
C ARG A 31 -0.22 12.89 1.45
N ALA A 32 0.09 13.18 0.18
CA ALA A 32 -0.31 12.36 -0.95
C ALA A 32 0.32 10.95 -0.87
N ARG A 33 1.60 10.86 -0.49
CA ARG A 33 2.30 9.57 -0.29
C ARG A 33 1.67 8.76 0.83
N VAL A 34 1.33 9.40 1.95
CA VAL A 34 0.66 8.74 3.08
C VAL A 34 -0.71 8.20 2.68
N GLU A 35 -1.47 8.93 1.86
CA GLU A 35 -2.76 8.44 1.36
C GLU A 35 -2.59 7.18 0.49
N VAL A 36 -1.65 7.19 -0.45
CA VAL A 36 -1.31 6.01 -1.25
C VAL A 36 -0.89 4.83 -0.37
N ALA A 37 0.00 5.06 0.59
CA ALA A 37 0.51 4.01 1.46
C ALA A 37 -0.61 3.38 2.30
N ARG A 38 -1.53 4.19 2.84
CA ARG A 38 -2.73 3.70 3.54
C ARG A 38 -3.66 2.91 2.64
N ALA A 39 -3.85 3.33 1.39
CA ALA A 39 -4.66 2.60 0.43
C ALA A 39 -4.06 1.21 0.13
N VAL A 40 -2.73 1.15 -0.07
CA VAL A 40 -2.00 -0.11 -0.24
C VAL A 40 -2.14 -0.99 1.00
N GLU A 41 -1.87 -0.45 2.18
CA GLU A 41 -1.97 -1.15 3.46
C GLU A 41 -3.36 -1.76 3.69
N THR A 42 -4.41 -0.97 3.50
CA THR A 42 -5.80 -1.42 3.69
C THR A 42 -6.15 -2.52 2.70
N THR A 43 -5.72 -2.40 1.45
CA THR A 43 -5.97 -3.41 0.41
C THR A 43 -5.24 -4.72 0.70
N VAL A 44 -4.01 -4.64 1.19
CA VAL A 44 -3.19 -5.81 1.55
C VAL A 44 -3.74 -6.48 2.81
N ASN A 45 -4.01 -5.72 3.87
CA ASN A 45 -4.59 -6.22 5.11
C ASN A 45 -5.94 -6.89 4.87
N SER A 46 -6.84 -6.27 4.11
CA SER A 46 -8.12 -6.90 3.76
C SER A 46 -7.94 -8.19 2.97
N SER A 47 -7.08 -8.18 1.93
CA SER A 47 -6.82 -9.38 1.12
C SER A 47 -6.22 -10.53 1.93
N LEU A 48 -5.29 -10.22 2.85
CA LEU A 48 -4.68 -11.21 3.74
C LEU A 48 -5.70 -11.74 4.76
N ASN A 49 -6.46 -10.85 5.40
CA ASN A 49 -7.50 -11.23 6.37
C ASN A 49 -8.58 -12.09 5.72
N ASP A 50 -9.11 -11.69 4.57
CA ASP A 50 -10.13 -12.45 3.82
C ASP A 50 -9.62 -13.85 3.48
N HIS A 51 -8.34 -13.99 3.12
CA HIS A 51 -7.78 -15.28 2.78
C HIS A 51 -7.50 -16.16 4.01
N MET A 52 -7.03 -15.57 5.11
CA MET A 52 -6.84 -16.28 6.38
C MET A 52 -8.17 -16.79 6.94
N GLN A 53 -9.23 -15.97 6.89
CA GLN A 53 -10.58 -16.36 7.26
C GLN A 53 -11.09 -17.51 6.36
N ALA A 54 -10.94 -17.40 5.04
CA ALA A 54 -11.33 -18.45 4.10
C ALA A 54 -10.55 -19.77 4.28
N SER A 55 -9.32 -19.71 4.79
CA SER A 55 -8.46 -20.87 5.03
C SER A 55 -8.63 -21.47 6.42
N GLY A 56 -9.51 -20.92 7.27
CA GLY A 56 -9.73 -21.37 8.65
C GLY A 56 -8.62 -20.98 9.64
N MET A 57 -7.67 -20.13 9.23
CA MET A 57 -6.53 -19.67 10.02
C MET A 57 -6.75 -18.30 10.70
N GLY A 58 -7.96 -17.76 10.61
CA GLY A 58 -8.28 -16.34 10.79
C GLY A 58 -7.95 -15.67 12.13
N MET A 59 -7.39 -16.39 13.12
CA MET A 59 -7.05 -15.87 14.44
C MET A 59 -5.79 -16.50 15.07
N GLU A 60 -4.90 -17.14 14.30
CA GLU A 60 -3.60 -17.51 14.86
C GLU A 60 -2.75 -16.24 15.07
N ALA A 61 -2.26 -15.99 16.29
CA ALA A 61 -1.49 -14.80 16.64
C ALA A 61 -0.29 -14.54 15.69
N GLY A 62 0.40 -15.60 15.25
CA GLY A 62 1.50 -15.49 14.28
C GLY A 62 1.06 -15.05 12.89
N ALA A 63 -0.16 -15.34 12.47
CA ALA A 63 -0.68 -14.93 11.16
C ALA A 63 -1.02 -13.42 11.15
N THR A 64 -1.52 -12.89 12.27
CA THR A 64 -1.74 -11.46 12.46
C THR A 64 -0.41 -10.69 12.52
N GLU A 65 0.58 -11.17 13.27
CA GLU A 65 1.91 -10.53 13.35
C GLU A 65 2.65 -10.53 12.01
N PHE A 66 2.53 -11.62 11.25
CA PHE A 66 3.06 -11.72 9.89
C PHE A 66 2.40 -10.71 8.95
N THR A 67 1.06 -10.64 8.98
CA THR A 67 0.27 -9.68 8.20
C THR A 67 0.69 -8.25 8.49
N GLU A 68 0.79 -7.88 9.77
CA GLU A 68 1.27 -6.54 10.16
C GLU A 68 2.69 -6.25 9.67
N SER A 69 3.60 -7.23 9.76
CA SER A 69 4.99 -7.06 9.37
C SER A 69 5.15 -6.85 7.87
N VAL A 70 4.40 -7.61 7.06
CA VAL A 70 4.34 -7.44 5.60
C VAL A 70 3.79 -6.06 5.26
N SER A 71 2.66 -5.69 5.86
CA SER A 71 2.00 -4.42 5.59
C SER A 71 2.87 -3.22 5.94
N LYS A 72 3.54 -3.23 7.10
CA LYS A 72 4.50 -2.18 7.50
C LYS A 72 5.68 -2.08 6.54
N SER A 73 6.24 -3.21 6.11
CA SER A 73 7.34 -3.25 5.13
C SER A 73 6.90 -2.63 3.81
N LEU A 74 5.73 -3.02 3.32
CA LEU A 74 5.19 -2.54 2.05
C LEU A 74 4.83 -1.05 2.08
N VAL A 75 4.26 -0.56 3.18
CA VAL A 75 3.99 0.87 3.41
C VAL A 75 5.29 1.67 3.30
N SER A 76 6.36 1.21 3.96
CA SER A 76 7.66 1.88 3.93
C SER A 76 8.25 1.94 2.51
N THR A 77 8.14 0.85 1.74
CA THR A 77 8.64 0.83 0.36
C THR A 77 7.77 1.65 -0.58
N THR A 78 6.44 1.59 -0.42
CA THR A 78 5.46 2.42 -1.16
C THR A 78 5.75 3.91 -0.97
N LEU A 79 5.97 4.35 0.27
CA LEU A 79 6.32 5.75 0.59
C LEU A 79 7.57 6.22 -0.16
N LYS A 80 8.55 5.35 -0.42
CA LYS A 80 9.75 5.67 -1.19
C LYS A 80 9.52 5.61 -2.70
N GLY A 81 8.71 4.66 -3.17
CA GLY A 81 8.46 4.39 -4.59
C GLY A 81 7.43 5.28 -5.28
N CYS A 82 6.66 6.09 -4.54
CA CYS A 82 5.68 7.01 -5.12
C CYS A 82 6.31 8.06 -6.05
N THR A 83 5.71 8.25 -7.22
CA THR A 83 6.08 9.26 -8.21
C THR A 83 5.08 10.42 -8.19
N ILE A 84 5.57 11.65 -8.31
CA ILE A 84 4.70 12.83 -8.44
C ILE A 84 4.21 12.90 -9.87
N GLU A 85 2.89 12.84 -10.05
CA GLU A 85 2.27 12.88 -11.37
C GLU A 85 1.77 14.28 -11.73
N LYS A 86 1.17 14.99 -10.75
CA LYS A 86 0.66 16.34 -10.98
C LYS A 86 0.80 17.22 -9.75
N THR A 87 1.03 18.51 -9.96
CA THR A 87 0.97 19.52 -8.90
C THR A 87 0.15 20.69 -9.42
N GLU A 88 -0.87 21.10 -8.67
CA GLU A 88 -1.70 22.28 -8.98
C GLU A 88 -1.71 23.23 -7.80
N ILE A 89 -1.85 24.51 -8.10
CA ILE A 89 -2.06 25.55 -7.09
C ILE A 89 -3.46 26.09 -7.30
N PHE A 90 -4.27 26.05 -6.26
CA PHE A 90 -5.62 26.58 -6.30
C PHE A 90 -5.91 27.35 -5.01
N LYS A 91 -6.28 28.63 -5.15
CA LYS A 91 -6.58 29.54 -4.02
C LYS A 91 -5.49 29.48 -2.93
N GLU A 92 -4.24 29.72 -3.34
CA GLU A 92 -3.02 29.68 -2.49
C GLU A 92 -2.65 28.32 -1.88
N ARG A 93 -3.46 27.29 -2.08
CA ARG A 93 -3.22 25.93 -1.61
C ARG A 93 -2.56 25.10 -2.71
N VAL A 94 -1.54 24.33 -2.34
CA VAL A 94 -0.86 23.42 -3.26
C VAL A 94 -1.49 22.04 -3.13
N PHE A 95 -1.86 21.46 -4.24
CA PHE A 95 -2.36 20.09 -4.38
C PHE A 95 -1.32 19.28 -5.14
N VAL A 96 -0.94 18.13 -4.61
CA VAL A 96 -0.01 17.19 -5.24
C VAL A 96 -0.70 15.86 -5.40
N MET A 97 -0.68 15.35 -6.62
CA MET A 97 -1.11 13.99 -6.94
C MET A 97 0.13 13.13 -7.10
N VAL A 98 0.17 12.04 -6.34
CA VAL A 98 1.20 11.00 -6.49
C VAL A 98 0.56 9.71 -6.92
N THR A 99 1.32 8.93 -7.69
CA THR A 99 0.93 7.59 -8.09
C THR A 99 1.97 6.57 -7.70
N TYR A 100 1.51 5.35 -7.49
CA TYR A 100 2.35 4.20 -7.24
C TYR A 100 1.81 3.01 -8.02
N ASP A 101 2.70 2.31 -8.72
CA ASP A 101 2.33 1.21 -9.60
C ASP A 101 1.92 -0.01 -8.77
N ALA A 102 0.70 -0.51 -9.00
CA ALA A 102 0.20 -1.68 -8.29
C ALA A 102 0.97 -2.96 -8.64
N LYS A 103 1.66 -3.04 -9.80
CA LYS A 103 2.58 -4.14 -10.10
C LYS A 103 3.83 -4.07 -9.22
N LYS A 104 4.40 -2.88 -9.04
CA LYS A 104 5.52 -2.69 -8.12
C LYS A 104 5.12 -3.00 -6.68
N ALA A 105 3.93 -2.58 -6.26
CA ALA A 105 3.36 -2.95 -4.97
C ALA A 105 3.33 -4.47 -4.78
N ARG A 106 2.88 -5.21 -5.80
CA ARG A 106 2.81 -6.66 -5.77
C ARG A 106 4.18 -7.31 -5.71
N GLU A 107 5.12 -6.91 -6.56
CA GLU A 107 6.49 -7.45 -6.56
C GLU A 107 7.21 -7.21 -5.24
N GLU A 108 7.12 -5.99 -4.69
CA GLU A 108 7.74 -5.64 -3.42
C GLU A 108 7.06 -6.36 -2.24
N ALA A 109 5.74 -6.51 -2.26
CA ALA A 109 5.02 -7.28 -1.26
C ALA A 109 5.42 -8.77 -1.29
N LYS A 110 5.58 -9.36 -2.48
CA LYS A 110 6.08 -10.74 -2.65
C LYS A 110 7.51 -10.85 -2.13
N ALA A 111 8.38 -9.89 -2.43
CA ALA A 111 9.76 -9.89 -1.95
C ALA A 111 9.83 -9.80 -0.43
N SER A 112 9.14 -8.84 0.19
CA SER A 112 9.09 -8.67 1.65
C SER A 112 8.54 -9.90 2.34
N ALA A 113 7.51 -10.51 1.77
CA ALA A 113 6.96 -11.74 2.33
C ALA A 113 7.87 -12.95 2.18
N ARG A 114 8.63 -13.07 1.09
CA ARG A 114 9.67 -14.12 0.97
C ARG A 114 10.74 -13.95 2.03
N GLU A 115 11.17 -12.72 2.30
CA GLU A 115 12.16 -12.46 3.35
C GLU A 115 11.60 -12.77 4.74
N LEU A 116 10.38 -12.33 5.03
CA LEU A 116 9.72 -12.62 6.31
C LEU A 116 9.47 -14.12 6.47
N ALA A 117 9.01 -14.81 5.42
CA ALA A 117 8.80 -16.25 5.44
C ALA A 117 10.09 -17.02 5.70
N LYS A 118 11.22 -16.63 5.06
CA LYS A 118 12.54 -17.23 5.34
C LYS A 118 12.99 -17.01 6.79
N LYS A 119 12.71 -15.82 7.32
CA LYS A 119 13.05 -15.46 8.71
C LYS A 119 12.21 -16.25 9.71
N GLU A 120 10.92 -16.42 9.42
CA GLU A 120 9.96 -17.26 10.16
C GLU A 120 10.28 -18.75 10.02
N GLU A 121 10.76 -19.22 8.87
CA GLU A 121 11.20 -20.62 8.64
C GLU A 121 12.31 -21.01 9.64
N SER A 122 13.19 -20.06 9.96
CA SER A 122 14.24 -20.23 10.96
C SER A 122 13.74 -20.15 12.41
N LEU A 123 12.52 -19.65 12.65
CA LEU A 123 11.99 -19.35 13.98
C LEU A 123 10.77 -20.21 14.38
N TYR A 124 9.91 -20.67 13.46
CA TYR A 124 8.53 -21.09 13.81
C TYR A 124 7.84 -22.22 13.01
N ASN A 125 8.59 -23.14 12.37
CA ASN A 125 8.10 -24.27 11.55
C ASN A 125 7.86 -23.92 10.07
N GLU A 126 8.62 -24.61 9.22
CA GLU A 126 8.59 -24.56 7.76
C GLU A 126 7.18 -24.65 7.15
N PHE A 127 6.30 -25.44 7.78
CA PHE A 127 4.93 -25.65 7.32
C PHE A 127 4.06 -24.38 7.42
N LYS A 128 4.16 -23.63 8.52
CA LYS A 128 3.38 -22.40 8.73
C LYS A 128 3.88 -21.28 7.80
N ALA A 129 5.19 -21.17 7.64
CA ALA A 129 5.81 -20.21 6.72
C ALA A 129 5.36 -20.44 5.26
N ARG A 130 5.33 -21.70 4.79
CA ARG A 130 4.84 -22.03 3.44
C ARG A 130 3.36 -21.74 3.26
N GLN A 131 2.53 -21.99 4.26
CA GLN A 131 1.09 -21.74 4.19
C GLN A 131 0.77 -20.24 4.21
N ALA A 132 1.47 -19.47 5.06
CA ALA A 132 1.40 -18.02 5.10
C ALA A 132 1.88 -17.42 3.78
N PHE A 133 2.99 -17.93 3.22
CA PHE A 133 3.52 -17.48 1.93
C PHE A 133 2.55 -17.73 0.77
N GLY A 134 1.99 -18.94 0.66
CA GLY A 134 1.02 -19.25 -0.40
C GLY A 134 -0.28 -18.45 -0.28
N SER A 135 -0.73 -18.18 0.95
CA SER A 135 -1.90 -17.33 1.23
C SER A 135 -1.60 -15.88 0.84
N LEU A 136 -0.40 -15.41 1.14
CA LEU A 136 0.02 -14.07 0.82
C LEU A 136 0.20 -13.84 -0.68
N ASP A 137 0.81 -14.79 -1.41
CA ASP A 137 1.01 -14.66 -2.86
C ASP A 137 -0.34 -14.53 -3.59
N ARG A 138 -1.32 -15.34 -3.17
CA ARG A 138 -2.70 -15.28 -3.69
C ARG A 138 -3.45 -14.02 -3.28
N ALA A 139 -3.25 -13.53 -2.06
CA ALA A 139 -3.85 -12.28 -1.59
C ALA A 139 -3.27 -11.08 -2.37
N ILE A 140 -1.96 -11.08 -2.59
CA ILE A 140 -1.26 -10.04 -3.35
C ILE A 140 -1.68 -10.04 -4.81
N ASP A 141 -1.88 -11.20 -5.43
CA ASP A 141 -2.35 -11.27 -6.82
C ASP A 141 -3.76 -10.67 -7.00
N LYS A 142 -4.56 -10.60 -5.93
CA LYS A 142 -5.87 -9.93 -5.92
C LYS A 142 -5.80 -8.43 -5.73
N ILE A 143 -4.63 -7.87 -5.37
CA ILE A 143 -4.44 -6.43 -5.25
C ILE A 143 -4.57 -5.79 -6.64
N LYS A 144 -5.68 -5.07 -6.83
CA LYS A 144 -5.89 -4.15 -7.95
C LYS A 144 -5.61 -2.73 -7.48
N GLY A 145 -5.26 -1.83 -8.39
CA GLY A 145 -5.06 -0.42 -8.05
C GLY A 145 -6.30 0.15 -7.36
N SER A 146 -6.11 0.85 -6.25
CA SER A 146 -7.19 1.59 -5.58
C SER A 146 -7.04 3.07 -5.91
N SER A 147 -8.05 3.64 -6.56
CA SER A 147 -8.17 5.07 -6.83
C SER A 147 -9.28 5.63 -5.94
N SER A 148 -8.99 6.61 -5.07
CA SER A 148 -9.92 7.13 -4.05
C SER A 148 -11.04 8.05 -4.59
N VAL A 149 -11.36 8.04 -5.90
CA VAL A 149 -12.31 9.00 -6.48
C VAL A 149 -13.72 8.43 -6.75
N ALA A 150 -14.71 9.15 -6.21
CA ALA A 150 -16.13 8.96 -6.46
C ALA A 150 -16.49 9.14 -7.95
N LYS A 151 -17.52 8.41 -8.39
CA LYS A 151 -18.11 8.55 -9.73
C LYS A 151 -18.53 10.00 -9.97
N PRO A 152 -18.22 10.61 -11.13
CA PRO A 152 -19.00 11.74 -11.59
C PRO A 152 -20.37 11.21 -12.01
N GLU A 153 -21.44 11.74 -11.41
CA GLU A 153 -22.78 11.72 -12.00
C GLU A 153 -22.81 12.57 -13.28
#